data_AF-A0A1C3Z8W3-F1
#
_entry.id   AF-A0A1C3Z8W3-F1
#
_cell.length_a   1.000
_cell.length_b   1.000
_cell.length_c   1.000
_cell.angle_alpha   90.00
_cell.angle_beta   90.00
_cell.angle_gamma   90.00
#
_symmetry.space_group_name_H-M   'P 1'
#
loop_
_entity.id
_entity.type
_entity.pdbx_description
1 polymer ?
#
loop_
_entity_poly.entity_id
_entity_poly.type
_entity_poly.pdbx_seq_one_letter_code
_entity_poly.pdbx_strand_id
1 'polypeptide(L)'
;MISFNQVEKYYGDTLALSIPQLTLEAGIYWIQGENGAGKTTCLKMLAGLLPFKGQVLLDDHIDSRKAPIAYRKKVNYAVAEPLYPEFLTGHELIQLYLDTKGPGPYAVEELARTLGAGSYLQTPVGTYSSGMLKKLSLLLAFLGNPSLILLDEPLITLDVATVAAMYGLISRMHATGVSFMITTHQALSEEGLLLTGTLQVAHKTMVRL
;
A
#
# COMPACT_ATOMS: atom_id res chain seq x y z
N MET A 1 1.18 -12.79 9.89
CA MET A 1 1.67 -11.99 8.75
C MET A 1 2.35 -10.73 9.25
N ILE A 2 1.67 -9.87 10.00
CA ILE A 2 2.30 -8.69 10.61
C ILE A 2 1.87 -8.55 12.06
N SER A 3 2.82 -8.21 12.94
CA SER A 3 2.54 -7.96 14.35
C SER A 3 3.12 -6.64 14.82
N PHE A 4 2.41 -6.03 15.77
CA PHE A 4 2.67 -4.74 16.37
C PHE A 4 2.81 -4.93 17.87
N ASN A 5 3.88 -4.38 18.45
CA ASN A 5 4.13 -4.38 19.89
C ASN A 5 4.46 -2.94 20.33
N GLN A 6 3.53 -2.33 21.06
CA GLN A 6 3.59 -0.99 21.63
C GLN A 6 4.02 0.08 20.62
N VAL A 7 3.40 0.08 19.44
CA VAL A 7 3.77 0.99 18.36
C VAL A 7 3.17 2.37 18.61
N GLU A 8 4.01 3.39 18.63
CA GLU A 8 3.55 4.77 18.81
C GLU A 8 4.21 5.73 17.82
N LYS A 9 3.40 6.60 17.23
CA LYS A 9 3.82 7.70 16.36
C LYS A 9 3.59 9.03 17.01
N TYR A 10 4.64 9.85 17.03
CA TYR A 10 4.59 11.23 17.45
C TYR A 10 4.97 12.18 16.30
N TYR A 11 4.36 13.36 16.30
CA TYR A 11 4.81 14.55 15.59
C TYR A 11 5.10 15.64 16.64
N GLY A 12 6.39 15.94 16.85
CA GLY A 12 6.80 16.66 18.05
C GLY A 12 6.36 15.89 19.31
N ASP A 13 5.69 16.58 20.23
CA ASP A 13 5.16 15.98 21.46
C ASP A 13 3.73 15.44 21.31
N THR A 14 3.13 15.56 20.11
CA THR A 14 1.75 15.13 19.87
C THR A 14 1.71 13.67 19.44
N LEU A 15 1.09 12.81 20.26
CA LEU A 15 0.73 11.45 19.87
C LEU A 15 -0.24 11.51 18.69
N ALA A 16 0.10 10.81 17.60
CA ALA A 16 -0.64 10.76 16.35
C ALA A 16 -1.26 9.38 16.07
N LEU A 17 -0.58 8.31 16.48
CA LEU A 17 -1.12 6.94 16.41
C LEU A 17 -0.50 6.07 17.52
N SER A 18 -1.31 5.22 18.14
CA SER A 18 -0.89 4.17 19.06
C SER A 18 -1.50 2.82 18.63
N ILE A 19 -0.71 1.76 18.67
CA ILE A 19 -1.11 0.38 18.41
C ILE A 19 -0.53 -0.47 19.55
N PRO A 20 -1.31 -0.78 20.60
CA PRO A 20 -0.77 -1.38 21.82
C PRO A 20 -0.19 -2.78 21.62
N GLN A 21 -1.00 -3.71 21.13
CA GLN A 21 -0.57 -5.06 20.75
C GLN A 21 -1.59 -5.55 19.72
N LEU A 22 -1.13 -5.88 18.52
CA LEU A 22 -2.00 -6.36 17.45
C LEU A 22 -1.23 -7.34 16.58
N THR A 23 -1.84 -8.48 16.27
CA THR A 23 -1.30 -9.44 15.30
C THR A 23 -2.35 -9.69 14.24
N LEU A 24 -1.93 -9.61 12.98
CA LEU A 24 -2.77 -9.84 11.82
C LEU A 24 -2.26 -11.07 11.06
N GLU A 25 -3.19 -11.97 10.74
CA GLU A 25 -2.91 -13.09 9.85
C GLU A 25 -2.75 -12.61 8.39
N ALA A 26 -2.41 -13.52 7.49
CA ALA A 26 -2.41 -13.17 6.07
C ALA A 26 -3.84 -12.87 5.61
N GLY A 27 -4.03 -11.79 4.87
CA GLY A 27 -5.38 -11.30 4.59
C GLY A 27 -5.46 -9.96 3.89
N ILE A 28 -6.70 -9.56 3.62
CA ILE A 28 -7.07 -8.25 3.09
C ILE A 28 -7.75 -7.48 4.22
N TYR A 29 -7.11 -6.42 4.70
CA TYR A 29 -7.62 -5.60 5.80
C TYR A 29 -8.03 -4.22 5.33
N TRP A 30 -9.23 -3.80 5.72
CA TRP A 30 -9.70 -2.44 5.51
C TRP A 30 -9.43 -1.58 6.74
N ILE A 31 -8.69 -0.49 6.58
CA ILE A 31 -8.45 0.49 7.64
C ILE A 31 -9.44 1.64 7.51
N GLN A 32 -10.34 1.73 8.48
CA GLN A 32 -11.36 2.76 8.62
C GLN A 32 -10.98 3.81 9.66
N GLY A 33 -11.64 4.97 9.58
CA GLY A 33 -11.47 6.07 10.51
C GLY A 33 -11.76 7.41 9.84
N GLU A 34 -12.01 8.44 10.65
CA GLU A 34 -12.26 9.79 10.17
C GLU A 34 -11.04 10.40 9.45
N ASN A 35 -11.25 11.54 8.78
CA ASN A 35 -10.14 12.34 8.25
C ASN A 35 -9.24 12.80 9.39
N GLY A 36 -7.93 12.67 9.20
CA GLY A 36 -6.96 13.00 10.25
C GLY A 36 -6.84 11.98 11.39
N ALA A 37 -7.60 10.87 11.37
CA ALA A 37 -7.51 9.86 12.43
C ALA A 37 -6.14 9.16 12.55
N GLY A 38 -5.33 9.18 11.48
CA GLY A 38 -4.00 8.57 11.46
C GLY A 38 -3.84 7.39 10.49
N LYS A 39 -4.80 7.15 9.60
CA LYS A 39 -4.77 6.06 8.59
C LYS A 39 -3.52 6.11 7.69
N THR A 40 -3.33 7.21 6.97
CA THR A 40 -2.13 7.48 6.15
C THR A 40 -0.85 7.45 6.99
N THR A 41 -0.89 7.95 8.23
CA THR A 41 0.23 7.87 9.16
C THR A 41 0.61 6.41 9.45
N CYS A 42 -0.37 5.53 9.67
CA CYS A 42 -0.14 4.10 9.83
C CYS A 42 0.52 3.49 8.60
N LEU A 43 -0.06 3.68 7.41
CA LEU A 43 0.48 3.12 6.18
C LEU A 43 1.90 3.62 5.90
N LYS A 44 2.20 4.90 6.10
CA LYS A 44 3.55 5.45 5.93
C LYS A 44 4.55 4.89 6.93
N MET A 45 4.15 4.61 8.18
CA MET A 45 5.02 3.90 9.14
C MET A 45 5.28 2.47 8.67
N LEU A 46 4.24 1.76 8.27
CA LEU A 46 4.33 0.40 7.77
C LEU A 46 5.14 0.30 6.47
N ALA A 47 5.15 1.35 5.64
CA ALA A 47 6.01 1.46 4.47
C ALA A 47 7.49 1.76 4.82
N GLY A 48 7.80 2.03 6.09
CA GLY A 48 9.14 2.43 6.53
C GLY A 48 9.52 3.86 6.14
N LEU A 49 8.53 4.74 5.93
CA LEU A 49 8.71 6.15 5.55
C LEU A 49 8.66 7.10 6.75
N LEU A 50 8.11 6.65 7.90
CA LEU A 50 7.99 7.46 9.11
C LEU A 50 8.58 6.72 10.33
N PRO A 51 9.31 7.42 11.20
CA PRO A 51 9.84 6.82 12.43
C PRO A 51 8.75 6.67 13.50
N PHE A 52 8.88 5.63 14.33
CA PHE A 52 7.95 5.27 15.40
C PHE A 52 8.67 4.57 16.58
N LYS A 53 8.04 4.56 17.76
CA LYS A 53 8.45 3.77 18.95
C LYS A 53 7.74 2.41 18.95
N GLY A 54 8.28 1.41 19.62
CA GLY A 54 7.73 0.05 19.62
C GLY A 54 8.29 -0.82 18.49
N GLN A 55 7.62 -1.91 18.15
CA GLN A 55 8.10 -2.89 17.18
C GLN A 55 7.01 -3.29 16.17
N VAL A 56 7.42 -3.41 14.91
CA VAL A 56 6.62 -4.01 13.83
C VAL A 56 7.43 -5.17 13.25
N LEU A 57 6.87 -6.38 13.27
CA LEU A 57 7.46 -7.59 12.70
C LEU A 57 6.62 -8.07 11.52
N LEU A 58 7.26 -8.31 10.38
CA LEU A 58 6.70 -9.01 9.23
C LEU A 58 7.12 -10.49 9.27
N ASP A 59 6.18 -11.37 8.98
CA ASP A 59 6.34 -12.84 8.99
C ASP A 59 6.94 -13.36 10.31
N ASP A 60 6.68 -12.66 11.41
CA ASP A 60 7.16 -12.94 12.78
C ASP A 60 8.68 -12.87 12.99
N HIS A 61 9.48 -12.54 11.96
CA HIS A 61 10.94 -12.53 12.05
C HIS A 61 11.62 -11.30 11.43
N ILE A 62 10.95 -10.54 10.56
CA ILE A 62 11.55 -9.37 9.90
C ILE A 62 11.10 -8.09 10.61
N ASP A 63 11.97 -7.56 11.47
CA ASP A 63 11.75 -6.29 12.16
C ASP A 63 11.96 -5.11 11.20
N SER A 64 10.94 -4.25 11.07
CA SER A 64 10.96 -3.14 10.11
C SER A 64 12.04 -2.09 10.38
N ARG A 65 12.52 -1.98 11.62
CA ARG A 65 13.55 -1.02 12.01
C ARG A 65 14.94 -1.66 12.11
N LYS A 66 15.03 -2.92 12.52
CA LYS A 66 16.32 -3.64 12.62
C LYS A 66 16.78 -4.23 11.28
N ALA A 67 15.85 -4.59 10.40
CA ALA A 67 16.14 -5.15 9.08
C ALA A 67 15.42 -4.37 7.94
N PRO A 68 15.61 -3.04 7.84
CA PRO A 68 14.78 -2.18 7.00
C PRO A 68 14.88 -2.49 5.50
N ILE A 69 16.03 -2.97 5.01
CA ILE A 69 16.20 -3.37 3.61
C ILE A 69 15.40 -4.63 3.31
N ALA A 70 15.53 -5.67 4.15
CA ALA A 70 14.79 -6.92 3.99
C ALA A 70 13.27 -6.69 4.11
N TYR A 71 12.87 -5.89 5.09
CA TYR A 71 11.48 -5.50 5.29
C TYR A 71 10.92 -4.73 4.07
N ARG A 72 11.59 -3.66 3.62
CA ARG A 72 11.11 -2.86 2.48
C ARG A 72 11.17 -3.63 1.16
N LYS A 73 11.95 -4.70 1.02
CA LYS A 73 11.84 -5.59 -0.16
C LYS A 73 10.51 -6.35 -0.20
N LYS A 74 9.88 -6.57 0.96
CA LYS A 74 8.62 -7.32 1.08
C LYS A 74 7.38 -6.46 1.26
N VAL A 75 7.53 -5.16 1.53
CA VAL A 75 6.42 -4.22 1.69
C VAL A 75 6.41 -3.18 0.58
N ASN A 76 5.29 -3.07 -0.12
CA ASN A 76 5.05 -2.06 -1.15
C ASN A 76 3.97 -1.07 -0.68
N TYR A 77 4.02 0.16 -1.20
CA TYR A 77 3.10 1.23 -0.82
C TYR A 77 2.67 2.05 -2.03
N ALA A 78 1.37 2.13 -2.27
CA ALA A 78 0.75 3.10 -3.16
C ALA A 78 0.22 4.27 -2.31
N VAL A 79 0.84 5.43 -2.47
CA VAL A 79 0.45 6.68 -1.78
C VAL A 79 -0.84 7.25 -2.37
N ALA A 80 -1.60 7.98 -1.54
CA ALA A 80 -2.85 8.63 -1.92
C ALA A 80 -2.65 9.59 -3.10
N GLU A 81 -1.69 10.51 -2.95
CA GLU A 81 -1.29 11.53 -3.93
C GLU A 81 0.18 11.30 -4.33
N PRO A 82 0.45 10.52 -5.40
CA PRO A 82 1.81 10.21 -5.83
C PRO A 82 2.51 11.43 -6.45
N LEU A 83 3.77 11.61 -6.08
CA LEU A 83 4.67 12.61 -6.64
C LEU A 83 5.95 11.93 -7.10
N TYR A 84 6.34 12.17 -8.35
CA TYR A 84 7.55 11.64 -8.97
C TYR A 84 8.33 12.77 -9.66
N PRO A 85 9.66 12.64 -9.84
CA PRO A 85 10.43 13.59 -10.64
C PRO A 85 9.84 13.72 -12.05
N GLU A 86 9.38 14.92 -12.42
CA GLU A 86 8.55 15.16 -13.61
C GLU A 86 9.21 14.75 -14.93
N PHE A 87 10.54 14.75 -14.98
CA PHE A 87 11.32 14.41 -16.16
C PHE A 87 11.45 12.90 -16.41
N LEU A 88 11.16 12.05 -15.41
CA LEU A 88 11.21 10.59 -15.56
C LEU A 88 9.96 10.10 -16.30
N THR A 89 10.12 9.04 -17.07
CA THR A 89 9.02 8.30 -17.69
C THR A 89 8.46 7.26 -16.72
N GLY A 90 7.22 6.80 -16.97
CA GLY A 90 6.66 5.67 -16.24
C GLY A 90 7.52 4.39 -16.37
N HIS A 91 8.11 4.18 -17.55
CA HIS A 91 9.02 3.07 -17.82
C HIS A 91 10.30 3.12 -16.99
N GLU A 92 10.95 4.29 -16.87
CA GLU A 92 12.14 4.45 -16.02
C GLU A 92 11.84 4.20 -14.54
N LEU A 93 10.67 4.63 -14.06
CA LEU A 93 10.23 4.34 -12.70
C LEU A 93 9.96 2.85 -12.49
N ILE A 94 9.35 2.17 -13.47
CA ILE A 94 9.18 0.71 -13.43
C ILE A 94 10.53 0.01 -13.33
N GLN A 95 11.50 0.39 -14.15
CA GLN A 95 12.84 -0.20 -14.12
C GLN A 95 13.51 -0.01 -12.76
N LEU A 96 13.44 1.19 -12.20
CA LEU A 96 13.96 1.49 -10.85
C LEU A 96 13.34 0.58 -9.78
N TYR A 97 12.03 0.34 -9.86
CA TYR A 97 11.35 -0.55 -8.92
C TYR A 97 11.75 -2.01 -9.11
N LEU A 98 11.90 -2.49 -10.35
CA LEU A 98 12.36 -3.84 -10.64
C LEU A 98 13.81 -4.07 -10.18
N ASP A 99 14.70 -3.10 -10.36
CA ASP A 99 16.09 -3.19 -9.91
C ASP A 99 16.21 -3.31 -8.39
N THR A 100 15.25 -2.74 -7.64
CA THR A 100 15.26 -2.73 -6.18
C THR A 100 14.47 -3.88 -5.55
N LYS A 101 13.33 -4.25 -6.15
CA LYS A 101 12.40 -5.28 -5.65
C LYS A 101 12.63 -6.65 -6.29
N GLY A 102 13.35 -6.70 -7.41
CA GLY A 102 13.48 -7.89 -8.26
C GLY A 102 12.23 -8.12 -9.12
N PRO A 103 12.28 -9.13 -10.01
CA PRO A 103 11.13 -9.51 -10.81
C PRO A 103 10.02 -10.12 -9.94
N GLY A 104 8.77 -9.92 -10.39
CA GLY A 104 7.58 -10.51 -9.78
C GLY A 104 7.00 -11.65 -10.63
N PRO A 105 6.01 -12.38 -10.10
CA PRO A 105 5.31 -13.41 -10.86
C PRO A 105 4.40 -12.83 -11.97
N TYR A 106 4.07 -11.53 -11.90
CA TYR A 106 3.26 -10.83 -12.89
C TYR A 106 4.13 -10.00 -13.82
N ALA A 107 3.88 -10.10 -15.12
CA ALA A 107 4.54 -9.28 -16.12
C ALA A 107 4.10 -7.81 -16.00
N VAL A 108 5.02 -6.88 -16.20
CA VAL A 108 4.75 -5.43 -16.17
C VAL A 108 3.65 -5.07 -17.15
N GLU A 109 3.69 -5.66 -18.36
CA GLU A 109 2.74 -5.42 -19.44
C GLU A 109 1.32 -5.87 -19.04
N GLU A 110 1.20 -6.96 -18.30
CA GLU A 110 -0.09 -7.45 -17.80
C GLU A 110 -0.68 -6.49 -16.74
N LEU A 111 0.16 -6.03 -15.80
CA LEU A 111 -0.24 -5.05 -14.79
C LEU A 111 -0.61 -3.72 -15.43
N ALA A 112 0.19 -3.24 -16.38
CA ALA A 112 -0.06 -2.02 -17.13
C ALA A 112 -1.36 -2.09 -17.93
N ARG A 113 -1.63 -3.22 -18.58
CA ARG A 113 -2.89 -3.44 -19.30
C ARG A 113 -4.08 -3.49 -18.35
N THR A 114 -3.95 -4.19 -17.22
CA THR A 114 -5.01 -4.33 -16.20
C THR A 114 -5.39 -2.98 -15.59
N LEU A 115 -4.40 -2.13 -15.31
CA LEU A 115 -4.62 -0.80 -14.72
C LEU A 115 -4.87 0.30 -15.77
N GLY A 116 -4.83 -0.02 -17.06
CA GLY A 116 -4.99 0.95 -18.14
C GLY A 116 -3.87 2.00 -18.17
N ALA A 117 -2.64 1.59 -17.86
CA ALA A 117 -1.46 2.44 -17.80
C ALA A 117 -0.54 2.37 -19.03
N GLY A 118 -0.70 1.35 -19.89
CA GLY A 118 0.28 1.02 -20.92
C GLY A 118 0.55 2.11 -21.97
N SER A 119 -0.46 2.91 -22.35
CA SER A 119 -0.36 3.84 -23.48
C SER A 119 0.54 5.06 -23.25
N TYR A 120 0.91 5.34 -22.01
CA TYR A 120 1.63 6.57 -21.64
C TYR A 120 2.95 6.31 -20.90
N LEU A 121 3.35 5.04 -20.67
CA LEU A 121 4.55 4.72 -19.88
C LEU A 121 5.86 5.29 -20.47
N GLN A 122 5.87 5.60 -21.77
CA GLN A 122 7.05 6.15 -22.46
C GLN A 122 7.12 7.67 -22.47
N THR A 123 6.13 8.38 -21.90
CA THR A 123 6.15 9.84 -21.79
C THR A 123 6.56 10.28 -20.38
N PRO A 124 7.14 11.48 -20.21
CA PRO A 124 7.50 12.00 -18.89
C PRO A 124 6.28 12.12 -17.98
N VAL A 125 6.43 11.77 -16.69
CA VAL A 125 5.35 11.81 -15.70
C VAL A 125 4.83 13.22 -15.45
N GLY A 126 5.61 14.26 -15.75
CA GLY A 126 5.15 15.65 -15.73
C GLY A 126 3.99 15.94 -16.68
N THR A 127 3.73 15.09 -17.69
CA THR A 127 2.60 15.22 -18.61
C THR A 127 1.35 14.46 -18.16
N TYR A 128 1.41 13.77 -17.02
CA TYR A 128 0.35 12.85 -16.59
C TYR A 128 -0.77 13.62 -15.88
N SER A 129 -2.02 13.21 -16.10
CA SER A 129 -3.12 13.60 -15.22
C SER A 129 -2.99 12.95 -13.84
N SER A 130 -3.72 13.46 -12.85
CA SER A 130 -3.78 12.85 -11.51
C SER A 130 -4.19 11.37 -11.54
N GLY A 131 -5.16 11.00 -12.40
CA GLY A 131 -5.57 9.61 -12.59
C GLY A 131 -4.49 8.73 -13.24
N MET A 132 -3.71 9.27 -14.17
CA MET A 132 -2.56 8.57 -14.76
C MET A 132 -1.45 8.34 -13.71
N LEU A 133 -1.13 9.36 -12.91
CA LEU A 133 -0.18 9.22 -11.80
C LEU A 133 -0.66 8.19 -10.77
N LYS A 134 -1.96 8.16 -10.46
CA LYS A 134 -2.55 7.17 -9.56
C LYS A 134 -2.42 5.75 -10.11
N LYS A 135 -2.76 5.53 -11.39
CA LYS A 135 -2.62 4.25 -12.09
C LYS A 135 -1.16 3.79 -12.14
N LEU A 136 -0.21 4.70 -12.39
CA LEU A 136 1.22 4.40 -12.30
C LEU A 136 1.65 4.01 -10.87
N SER A 137 1.22 4.75 -9.85
CA SER A 137 1.53 4.46 -8.44
C SER A 137 1.02 3.08 -8.01
N LEU A 138 -0.20 2.72 -8.42
CA LEU A 138 -0.74 1.39 -8.22
C LEU A 138 0.11 0.34 -8.93
N LEU A 139 0.42 0.53 -10.21
CA LEU A 139 1.27 -0.38 -10.98
C LEU A 139 2.58 -0.64 -10.25
N LEU A 140 3.29 0.41 -9.83
CA LEU A 140 4.56 0.31 -9.12
C LEU A 140 4.43 -0.44 -7.78
N ALA A 141 3.31 -0.27 -7.05
CA ALA A 141 3.05 -0.99 -5.82
C ALA A 141 2.77 -2.50 -6.03
N PHE A 142 2.35 -2.91 -7.23
CA PHE A 142 2.14 -4.31 -7.59
C PHE A 142 3.39 -4.99 -8.19
N LEU A 143 4.50 -4.27 -8.39
CA LEU A 143 5.75 -4.85 -8.91
C LEU A 143 6.51 -5.68 -7.87
N GLY A 144 7.32 -6.61 -8.37
CA GLY A 144 8.19 -7.48 -7.57
C GLY A 144 7.43 -8.62 -6.88
N ASN A 145 7.97 -9.09 -5.75
CA ASN A 145 7.40 -10.20 -4.98
C ASN A 145 7.10 -9.79 -3.52
N PRO A 146 6.16 -8.84 -3.29
CA PRO A 146 5.83 -8.35 -1.96
C PRO A 146 5.06 -9.41 -1.15
N SER A 147 5.27 -9.43 0.17
CA SER A 147 4.38 -10.14 1.11
C SER A 147 3.19 -9.27 1.52
N LEU A 148 3.35 -7.94 1.50
CA LEU A 148 2.34 -6.97 1.93
C LEU A 148 2.31 -5.76 0.98
N ILE A 149 1.11 -5.41 0.49
CA ILE A 149 0.86 -4.19 -0.28
C ILE A 149 -0.05 -3.26 0.51
N LEU A 150 0.43 -2.04 0.73
CA LEU A 150 -0.27 -0.97 1.41
C LEU A 150 -0.88 -0.03 0.36
N LEU A 151 -2.20 0.13 0.36
CA LEU A 151 -2.92 0.92 -0.62
C LEU A 151 -3.62 2.09 0.07
N ASP A 152 -3.14 3.31 -0.16
CA ASP A 152 -3.70 4.53 0.43
C ASP A 152 -4.69 5.19 -0.53
N GLU A 153 -5.97 5.19 -0.15
CA GLU A 153 -7.06 5.72 -0.97
C GLU A 153 -6.96 5.28 -2.45
N PRO A 154 -6.85 3.97 -2.74
CA PRO A 154 -6.51 3.50 -4.09
C PRO A 154 -7.63 3.74 -5.11
N LEU A 155 -8.86 3.96 -4.64
CA LEU A 155 -10.07 4.10 -5.45
C LEU A 155 -10.35 5.55 -5.90
N ILE A 156 -9.71 6.55 -5.30
CA ILE A 156 -9.95 7.94 -5.66
C ILE A 156 -9.39 8.18 -7.06
N THR A 157 -10.11 8.97 -7.88
CA THR A 157 -9.75 9.34 -9.26
C THR A 157 -9.76 8.22 -10.30
N LEU A 158 -10.16 7.00 -9.93
CA LEU A 158 -10.30 5.89 -10.85
C LEU A 158 -11.71 5.79 -11.44
N ASP A 159 -11.79 5.40 -12.71
CA ASP A 159 -13.04 5.01 -13.36
C ASP A 159 -13.52 3.63 -12.87
N VAL A 160 -14.82 3.35 -13.04
CA VAL A 160 -15.48 2.12 -12.56
C VAL A 160 -14.81 0.85 -13.10
N ALA A 161 -14.38 0.87 -14.37
CA ALA A 161 -13.72 -0.27 -14.99
C ALA A 161 -12.35 -0.55 -14.34
N THR A 162 -11.58 0.51 -14.05
CA THR A 162 -10.30 0.38 -13.35
C THR A 162 -10.48 -0.09 -11.91
N VAL A 163 -11.52 0.36 -11.20
CA VAL A 163 -11.85 -0.13 -9.85
C VAL A 163 -12.11 -1.63 -9.85
N ALA A 164 -12.96 -2.12 -10.76
CA ALA A 164 -13.25 -3.55 -10.89
C ALA A 164 -11.98 -4.37 -11.25
N ALA A 165 -11.15 -3.85 -12.16
CA ALA A 165 -9.88 -4.48 -12.53
C ALA A 165 -8.91 -4.56 -11.34
N MET A 166 -8.87 -3.52 -10.50
CA MET A 166 -8.04 -3.47 -9.29
C MET A 166 -8.51 -4.49 -8.25
N TYR A 167 -9.81 -4.61 -8.00
CA TYR A 167 -10.35 -5.66 -7.11
C TYR A 167 -9.99 -7.07 -7.60
N GLY A 168 -10.13 -7.31 -8.91
CA GLY A 168 -9.68 -8.56 -9.52
C GLY A 168 -8.18 -8.82 -9.33
N LEU A 169 -7.35 -7.79 -9.46
CA LEU A 169 -5.90 -7.90 -9.26
C LEU A 169 -5.54 -8.20 -7.80
N ILE A 170 -6.15 -7.49 -6.84
CA ILE A 170 -5.97 -7.71 -5.41
C ILE A 170 -6.34 -9.16 -5.06
N SER A 171 -7.50 -9.64 -5.49
CA SER A 171 -7.95 -11.01 -5.24
C SER A 171 -7.01 -12.06 -5.83
N ARG A 172 -6.51 -11.86 -7.07
CA ARG A 172 -5.53 -12.76 -7.70
C ARG A 172 -4.22 -12.83 -6.92
N MET A 173 -3.68 -11.69 -6.51
CA MET A 173 -2.43 -11.64 -5.76
C MET A 173 -2.59 -12.16 -4.33
N HIS A 174 -3.76 -11.96 -3.73
CA HIS A 174 -4.07 -12.53 -2.44
C HIS A 174 -4.09 -14.06 -2.48
N ALA A 175 -4.65 -14.65 -3.55
CA ALA A 175 -4.63 -16.09 -3.76
C ALA A 175 -3.20 -16.67 -3.87
N THR A 176 -2.20 -15.86 -4.20
CA THR A 176 -0.78 -16.26 -4.22
C THR A 176 -0.04 -15.96 -2.90
N GLY A 177 -0.75 -15.54 -1.85
CA GLY A 177 -0.19 -15.29 -0.52
C GLY A 177 0.14 -13.84 -0.20
N VAL A 178 -0.16 -12.89 -1.10
CA VAL A 178 0.07 -11.45 -0.82
C VAL A 178 -1.02 -10.93 0.11
N SER A 179 -0.63 -10.17 1.13
CA SER A 179 -1.57 -9.51 2.02
C SER A 179 -1.75 -8.04 1.67
N PHE A 180 -2.89 -7.46 2.08
CA PHE A 180 -3.26 -6.09 1.74
C PHE A 180 -3.72 -5.32 2.97
N MET A 181 -3.32 -4.04 3.04
CA MET A 181 -3.94 -3.06 3.92
C MET A 181 -4.42 -1.89 3.08
N ILE A 182 -5.71 -1.62 3.13
CA ILE A 182 -6.37 -0.66 2.26
C ILE A 182 -7.01 0.43 3.12
N THR A 183 -6.72 1.69 2.83
CA THR A 183 -7.51 2.82 3.34
C THR A 183 -8.41 3.31 2.22
N THR A 184 -9.67 3.57 2.52
CA THR A 184 -10.59 4.20 1.57
C THR A 184 -11.78 4.81 2.32
N HIS A 185 -12.23 5.97 1.86
CA HIS A 185 -13.50 6.58 2.26
C HIS A 185 -14.72 5.95 1.59
N GLN A 186 -14.53 5.35 0.42
CA GLN A 186 -15.58 4.58 -0.27
C GLN A 186 -15.73 3.24 0.43
N ALA A 187 -16.98 2.83 0.68
CA ALA A 187 -17.25 1.52 1.25
C ALA A 187 -16.69 0.43 0.31
N LEU A 188 -15.81 -0.41 0.84
CA LEU A 188 -15.45 -1.65 0.17
C LEU A 188 -16.65 -2.59 0.33
N SER A 189 -17.39 -2.83 -0.75
CA SER A 189 -18.45 -3.84 -0.73
C SER A 189 -17.83 -5.23 -0.69
N GLU A 190 -18.47 -6.16 0.02
CA GLU A 190 -18.10 -7.58 -0.01
C GLU A 190 -18.24 -8.17 -1.43
N GLU A 191 -19.08 -7.57 -2.27
CA GLU A 191 -19.19 -7.89 -3.70
C GLU A 191 -17.91 -7.56 -4.48
N GLY A 192 -17.09 -6.62 -3.99
CA GLY A 192 -15.84 -6.20 -4.62
C GLY A 192 -14.61 -6.93 -4.07
N LEU A 193 -14.49 -7.07 -2.75
CA LEU A 193 -13.35 -7.72 -2.08
C LEU A 193 -13.82 -8.50 -0.85
N LEU A 194 -13.37 -9.75 -0.73
CA LEU A 194 -13.55 -10.55 0.48
C LEU A 194 -12.52 -10.09 1.52
N LEU A 195 -12.99 -9.33 2.52
CA LEU A 195 -12.15 -8.81 3.59
C LEU A 195 -11.89 -9.87 4.65
N THR A 196 -10.65 -9.97 5.12
CA THR A 196 -10.27 -10.79 6.29
C THR A 196 -10.64 -10.10 7.60
N GLY A 197 -10.67 -8.77 7.60
CA GLY A 197 -11.11 -8.00 8.76
C GLY A 197 -11.03 -6.50 8.53
N THR A 198 -11.63 -5.77 9.47
CA THR A 198 -11.63 -4.31 9.48
C THR A 198 -10.83 -3.83 10.68
N LEU A 199 -9.96 -2.85 10.45
CA LEU A 199 -9.22 -2.14 11.48
C LEU A 199 -9.82 -0.74 11.60
N GLN A 200 -10.10 -0.30 12.81
CA GLN A 200 -10.57 1.05 13.07
C GLN A 200 -9.47 1.87 13.70
N VAL A 201 -9.23 3.06 13.16
CA VAL A 201 -8.42 4.10 13.81
C VAL A 201 -9.37 5.12 14.41
N ALA A 202 -9.51 5.10 15.73
CA ALA A 202 -10.34 6.02 16.50
C ALA A 202 -9.58 6.50 17.74
N HIS A 203 -9.75 7.78 18.10
CA HIS A 203 -9.07 8.37 19.25
C HIS A 203 -7.54 8.15 19.25
N LYS A 204 -6.92 8.20 18.06
CA LYS A 204 -5.48 7.95 17.82
C LYS A 204 -5.03 6.53 18.13
N THR A 205 -5.93 5.58 18.31
CA THR A 205 -5.61 4.17 18.55
C THR A 205 -6.14 3.32 17.41
N MET A 206 -5.32 2.37 16.94
CA MET A 206 -5.77 1.36 15.99
C MET A 206 -6.18 0.08 16.73
N VAL A 207 -7.37 -0.42 16.43
CA VAL A 207 -7.90 -1.68 16.95
C VAL A 207 -8.53 -2.51 15.83
N ARG A 208 -8.58 -3.83 16.01
CA ARG A 208 -9.35 -4.73 15.12
C ARG A 208 -10.81 -4.72 15.57
N LEU A 209 -11.73 -4.58 14.61
CA LEU A 209 -13.18 -4.74 14.82
C LEU A 209 -13.59 -6.21 14.81
#